data_AF-A0A1W1CZA7-F1
#
_entry.id   AF-A0A1W1CZA7-F1
#
_cell.length_a   1.000
_cell.length_b   1.000
_cell.length_c   1.000
_cell.angle_alpha   90.00
_cell.angle_beta   90.00
_cell.angle_gamma   90.00
#
_symmetry.space_group_name_H-M   'P 1'
#
loop_
_entity.id
_entity.type
_entity.pdbx_description
1 polymer ?
#
loop_
_entity_poly.entity_id
_entity_poly.type
_entity_poly.pdbx_seq_one_letter_code
_entity_poly.pdbx_strand_id
1 'polypeptide(L)' 'MSISYECWAYKNGKPYKMLYVSASSKGEAEIFSWGKFIKLGIEPESVKCK' A
#
# COMPACT_ATOMS: atom_id res chain seq x y z
N MET A 1 8.16 -13.94 11.40
CA MET A 1 8.13 -14.14 9.94
C MET A 1 7.59 -12.86 9.33
N SER A 2 8.33 -12.22 8.42
CA SER A 2 7.83 -11.05 7.69
C SER A 2 7.11 -11.55 6.44
N ILE A 3 5.83 -11.23 6.34
CA ILE A 3 5.00 -11.60 5.19
C ILE A 3 5.09 -10.45 4.19
N SER A 4 5.30 -10.76 2.92
CA SER A 4 5.33 -9.76 1.86
C SER A 4 3.92 -9.57 1.32
N TYR A 5 3.34 -8.40 1.56
CA TYR A 5 2.01 -8.02 1.11
C TYR A 5 2.07 -7.21 -0.18
N GLU A 6 1.14 -7.47 -1.07
CA GLU A 6 0.95 -6.69 -2.29
C GLU A 6 -0.04 -5.58 -2.03
N CYS A 7 0.44 -4.33 -2.00
CA CYS A 7 -0.37 -3.17 -1.69
C CYS A 7 -0.60 -2.30 -2.92
N TRP A 8 -1.88 -2.04 -3.21
CA TRP A 8 -2.32 -1.20 -4.32
C TRP A 8 -2.88 0.12 -3.80
N ALA A 9 -2.32 1.22 -4.29
CA ALA A 9 -2.88 2.56 -4.22
C ALA A 9 -3.94 2.74 -5.30
N TYR A 10 -5.13 3.19 -4.91
CA TYR A 10 -6.22 3.53 -5.81
C TYR A 10 -6.42 5.04 -5.88
N LYS A 11 -6.60 5.56 -7.09
CA LYS A 11 -6.91 6.96 -7.38
C LYS A 11 -7.95 7.03 -8.48
N ASN A 12 -8.98 7.84 -8.26
CA ASN A 12 -10.18 7.96 -9.08
C ASN A 12 -10.87 6.60 -9.33
N GLY A 13 -10.98 5.78 -8.29
CA GLY A 13 -11.58 4.43 -8.35
C GLY A 13 -10.78 3.38 -9.14
N LYS A 14 -9.59 3.72 -9.65
CA LYS A 14 -8.74 2.82 -10.44
C LYS A 14 -7.43 2.51 -9.71
N PRO A 15 -6.88 1.30 -9.87
CA PRO A 15 -5.54 1.00 -9.37
C PRO A 15 -4.53 1.92 -10.06
N TYR A 16 -3.79 2.67 -9.26
CA TYR A 16 -2.82 3.66 -9.73
C TYR A 16 -1.40 3.13 -9.62
N LYS A 17 -1.01 2.62 -8.45
CA LYS A 17 0.34 2.11 -8.20
C LYS A 17 0.33 0.92 -7.26
N MET A 18 1.19 -0.04 -7.53
CA MET A 18 1.41 -1.22 -6.71
C MET A 18 2.80 -1.18 -6.10
N LEU A 19 2.92 -1.65 -4.86
CA LEU A 19 4.20 -1.89 -4.21
C LEU A 19 4.11 -3.10 -3.27
N TYR A 20 5.26 -3.73 -3.03
CA TYR A 20 5.38 -4.77 -2.02
C TYR A 20 5.84 -4.17 -0.68
N VAL A 21 5.19 -4.60 0.40
CA VAL A 21 5.56 -4.26 1.78
C VAL A 21 5.73 -5.52 2.59
N SER A 22 6.88 -5.65 3.22
CA SER A 22 7.08 -6.66 4.27
C SER A 22 6.49 -6.13 5.57
N ALA A 23 5.52 -6.85 6.12
CA ALA A 23 4.88 -6.54 7.39
C ALA A 23 4.50 -7.82 8.15
N SER A 24 4.15 -7.69 9.42
CA SER A 24 3.70 -8.82 10.24
C SER A 24 2.22 -9.13 10.06
N SER A 25 1.44 -8.15 9.60
CA SER A 25 -0.01 -8.22 9.44
C SER A 25 -0.48 -7.33 8.29
N LYS A 26 -1.64 -7.65 7.70
CA LYS A 26 -2.24 -6.86 6.62
C LYS A 26 -2.45 -5.38 7.00
N GLY A 27 -2.98 -5.11 8.20
CA GLY A 27 -3.20 -3.72 8.65
C GLY A 27 -1.91 -2.92 8.81
N GLU A 28 -0.82 -3.58 9.22
CA GLU A 28 0.50 -2.97 9.31
C GLU A 28 1.07 -2.68 7.90
N ALA A 29 0.86 -3.59 6.94
CA ALA A 29 1.22 -3.38 5.54
C ALA A 29 0.48 -2.19 4.91
N GLU A 30 -0.81 -1.99 5.23
CA GLU A 30 -1.61 -0.87 4.73
C GLU A 30 -1.07 0.48 5.25
N ILE A 31 -0.70 0.56 6.52
CA ILE A 31 -0.10 1.77 7.12
C ILE A 31 1.25 2.08 6.47
N PHE A 32 2.13 1.08 6.35
CA PHE A 32 3.45 1.26 5.76
C PHE A 32 3.39 1.58 4.26
N SER A 33 2.49 0.94 3.52
CA SER A 33 2.30 1.22 2.09
C SER A 33 1.76 2.63 1.87
N TRP A 34 0.79 3.09 2.69
CA TRP A 34 0.30 4.47 2.63
C TRP A 34 1.43 5.48 2.78
N GLY A 35 2.28 5.33 3.80
CA GLY A 35 3.44 6.19 4.00
C GLY A 35 4.43 6.15 2.84
N LYS A 36 4.66 4.98 2.23
CA LYS A 36 5.50 4.86 1.03
C LYS A 36 4.89 5.56 -0.18
N PHE A 37 3.58 5.43 -0.39
CA PHE A 37 2.89 6.12 -1.50
C PHE A 37 3.03 7.65 -1.36
N ILE A 38 2.79 8.21 -0.16
CA ILE A 38 2.95 9.65 0.05
C ILE A 38 4.39 10.10 -0.21
N LYS A 39 5.40 9.34 0.22
CA LYS A 39 6.82 9.64 -0.07
C LYS A 39 7.16 9.61 -1.56
N LEU A 40 6.41 8.84 -2.35
CA LEU A 40 6.53 8.78 -3.80
C LEU A 40 5.75 9.91 -4.52
N GLY A 41 5.10 10.81 -3.77
CA GLY A 41 4.22 11.85 -4.33
C GLY A 41 2.88 11.30 -4.80
N ILE A 42 2.49 10.13 -4.30
CA ILE A 42 1.22 9.48 -4.63
C ILE A 42 0.30 9.68 -3.43
N GLU A 43 -0.80 10.39 -3.67
CA GLU A 43 -1.88 10.54 -2.70
C GLU A 43 -3.02 9.59 -3.08
N PRO A 44 -3.01 8.33 -2.61
CA PRO A 44 -4.09 7.39 -2.85
C PRO A 44 -5.33 7.81 -2.06
N GLU A 45 -6.51 7.60 -2.63
CA GLU A 45 -7.78 7.74 -1.91
C GLU A 45 -8.04 6.50 -1.05
N SER A 46 -7.57 5.34 -1.50
CA SER A 46 -7.59 4.11 -0.72
C SER A 46 -6.38 3.25 -1.06
N VAL A 47 -5.92 2.50 -0.06
CA VAL A 47 -4.90 1.48 -0.21
C VAL A 47 -5.51 0.16 0.18
N LYS A 48 -5.26 -0.88 -0.62
CA LYS A 48 -5.66 -2.25 -0.29
C LYS A 48 -4.46 -3.16 -0.41
N CYS A 49 -4.16 -3.88 0.67
CA CYS A 49 -3.12 -4.92 0.67
C CYS A 49 -3.73 -6.32 0.61
N LYS A 50 -3.09 -7.19 -0.17
CA LYS A 50 -3.39 -8.63 -0.27
C LYS A 50 -2.22 -9.46 0.22
#